data_AF-A0A2M8ITK2-F1
#
_entry.id   AF-A0A2M8ITK2-F1
#
_cell.length_a   1.000
_cell.length_b   1.000
_cell.length_c   1.000
_cell.angle_alpha   90.00
_cell.angle_beta   90.00
_cell.angle_gamma   90.00
#
_symmetry.space_group_name_H-M   'P 1'
#
loop_
_entity.id
_entity.type
_entity.pdbx_description
1 polymer ?
#
loop_
_entity_poly.entity_id
_entity_poly.type
_entity_poly.pdbx_seq_one_letter_code
_entity_poly.pdbx_strand_id
1 'polypeptide(L)'
;PRLPVADPYTLVVDNPESGPPRAVGHVPDAALQSTLASLMADRSGSADLTLASGAIAPSWGADVLETIGQIDDLAEWSLTLSGNRGDVTGWTSDRALQERLMAALASDLPGALEGRAEIAYRPVFLAAAALAPALQTLEDCGPLTLKDAPATGYGPDTAVTVTGRVAETATRVRLFDALREIAGARDIVLDVEVLNPTLCLIESHLPQAPASAIDVAFTVGDRDEPNPSGRFFVGENPVIDVVLPPDVTDGFLTVSILDVSGNVFHLLPNLNREDNSVAALRDGRQGEVRIRVAYDLQEAAENGGLAFRVDDSTLGKSKVIVLHSAEPLFDGLRPTAESASGYAQALQEFAGRNAASLLSLDSRILVTATP
;
A
#
# COMPACT_ATOMS: atom_id res chain seq x y z
N PRO A 1 -54.88 17.91 -36.45
CA PRO A 1 -55.23 17.50 -35.07
C PRO A 1 -54.36 18.30 -34.08
N ARG A 2 -54.89 18.72 -32.92
CA ARG A 2 -54.07 19.33 -31.86
C ARG A 2 -53.40 18.23 -31.04
N LEU A 3 -52.11 18.37 -30.73
CA LEU A 3 -51.38 17.43 -29.87
C LEU A 3 -51.88 17.53 -28.41
N PRO A 4 -51.83 16.43 -27.64
CA PRO A 4 -52.09 16.48 -26.20
C PRO A 4 -51.05 17.37 -25.50
N VAL A 5 -51.47 18.09 -24.47
CA VAL A 5 -50.57 18.91 -23.64
C VAL A 5 -49.98 18.02 -22.55
N ALA A 6 -48.66 18.00 -22.43
CA ALA A 6 -47.93 17.33 -21.35
C ALA A 6 -47.48 18.35 -20.28
N ASP A 7 -47.71 18.00 -19.02
CA ASP A 7 -47.28 18.77 -17.84
C ASP A 7 -46.98 17.80 -16.68
N PRO A 8 -45.71 17.57 -16.30
CA PRO A 8 -44.52 18.21 -16.86
C PRO A 8 -44.16 17.70 -18.27
N TYR A 9 -43.49 18.55 -19.05
CA TYR A 9 -42.94 18.18 -20.35
C TYR A 9 -41.51 17.65 -20.18
N THR A 10 -41.30 16.33 -20.20
CA THR A 10 -40.00 15.72 -19.91
C THR A 10 -39.43 14.94 -21.08
N LEU A 11 -38.11 14.93 -21.22
CA LEU A 11 -37.35 14.06 -22.13
C LEU A 11 -36.08 13.58 -21.44
N VAL A 12 -35.78 12.28 -21.54
CA VAL A 12 -34.52 11.70 -21.10
C VAL A 12 -33.89 10.99 -22.29
N VAL A 13 -32.61 11.27 -22.56
CA VAL A 13 -31.82 10.59 -23.57
C VAL A 13 -30.51 10.14 -22.94
N ASP A 14 -30.29 8.82 -22.92
CA ASP A 14 -29.14 8.20 -22.27
C ASP A 14 -28.33 7.35 -23.26
N ASN A 15 -27.01 7.45 -23.15
CA ASN A 15 -26.04 6.55 -23.76
C ASN A 15 -25.16 5.96 -22.65
N PRO A 16 -25.52 4.80 -22.07
CA PRO A 16 -24.78 4.19 -20.98
C PRO A 16 -23.44 3.60 -21.46
N GLU A 17 -22.46 3.47 -20.57
CA GLU A 17 -21.16 2.81 -20.86
C GLU A 17 -21.35 1.35 -21.31
N SER A 18 -22.36 0.67 -20.75
CA SER A 18 -22.74 -0.68 -21.15
C SER A 18 -24.24 -0.79 -21.38
N GLY A 19 -24.60 -1.43 -22.50
CA GLY A 19 -25.98 -1.61 -22.92
C GLY A 19 -26.42 -0.63 -24.02
N PRO A 20 -27.64 -0.81 -24.53
CA PRO A 20 -28.15 -0.01 -25.63
C PRO A 20 -28.64 1.38 -25.15
N PRO A 21 -28.49 2.45 -25.95
CA PRO A 21 -28.97 3.78 -25.58
C PRO A 21 -30.50 3.86 -25.62
N ARG A 22 -31.06 4.85 -24.91
CA ARG A 22 -32.51 5.03 -24.84
C ARG A 22 -32.92 6.50 -24.92
N ALA A 23 -34.09 6.73 -25.51
CA ALA A 23 -34.77 8.02 -25.49
C ALA A 23 -36.21 7.83 -25.01
N VAL A 24 -36.62 8.52 -23.95
CA VAL A 24 -37.95 8.37 -23.35
C VAL A 24 -38.55 9.73 -23.01
N GLY A 25 -39.80 9.97 -23.42
CA GLY A 25 -40.53 11.17 -23.01
C GLY A 25 -41.33 11.84 -24.13
N HIS A 26 -41.40 13.16 -24.09
CA HIS A 26 -42.24 13.97 -24.95
C HIS A 26 -41.43 14.71 -26.02
N VAL A 27 -41.96 14.77 -27.24
CA VAL A 27 -41.37 15.51 -28.37
C VAL A 27 -42.44 16.34 -29.10
N PRO A 28 -42.11 17.54 -29.63
CA PRO A 28 -43.09 18.50 -30.12
C PRO A 28 -43.63 18.16 -31.50
N ASP A 29 -42.87 17.38 -32.28
CA ASP A 29 -43.20 17.03 -33.65
C ASP A 29 -42.62 15.68 -34.07
N ALA A 30 -43.12 15.17 -35.20
CA ALA A 30 -42.72 13.89 -35.75
C ALA A 30 -41.30 13.89 -36.34
N ALA A 31 -40.74 15.06 -36.68
CA ALA A 31 -39.40 15.15 -37.21
C ALA A 31 -38.37 14.85 -36.11
N LEU A 32 -38.50 15.50 -34.94
CA LEU A 32 -37.65 15.20 -33.78
C LEU A 32 -37.85 13.75 -33.31
N GLN A 33 -39.10 13.28 -33.27
CA GLN A 33 -39.40 11.89 -32.91
C GLN A 33 -38.64 10.89 -33.79
N SER A 34 -38.69 11.09 -35.11
CA SER A 34 -38.01 10.22 -36.06
C SER A 34 -36.49 10.31 -35.93
N THR A 35 -35.94 11.51 -35.74
CA THR A 35 -34.49 11.71 -35.61
C THR A 35 -33.95 11.00 -34.37
N LEU A 36 -34.58 11.18 -33.21
CA LEU A 36 -34.17 10.51 -31.97
C LEU A 36 -34.37 8.99 -32.06
N ALA A 37 -35.46 8.52 -32.68
CA ALA A 37 -35.68 7.10 -32.90
C ALA A 37 -34.59 6.47 -33.79
N SER A 38 -34.19 7.14 -34.87
CA SER A 38 -33.08 6.70 -35.73
C SER A 38 -31.75 6.69 -34.97
N LEU A 39 -31.44 7.77 -34.23
CA LEU A 39 -30.22 7.86 -33.43
C LEU A 39 -30.09 6.70 -32.43
N MET A 40 -31.20 6.34 -31.76
CA MET A 40 -31.21 5.19 -30.86
C MET A 40 -31.07 3.88 -31.65
N ALA A 41 -31.82 3.71 -32.73
CA ALA A 41 -31.82 2.48 -33.54
C ALA A 41 -30.44 2.16 -34.15
N ASP A 42 -29.69 3.17 -34.60
CA ASP A 42 -28.33 3.02 -35.14
C ASP A 42 -27.36 2.37 -34.14
N ARG A 43 -27.68 2.44 -32.84
CA ARG A 43 -26.91 1.87 -31.73
C ARG A 43 -27.63 0.72 -31.03
N SER A 44 -28.60 0.08 -31.71
CA SER A 44 -29.45 -0.98 -31.14
C SER A 44 -30.23 -0.55 -29.89
N GLY A 45 -30.51 0.75 -29.78
CA GLY A 45 -31.26 1.43 -28.74
C GLY A 45 -32.77 1.34 -28.86
N SER A 46 -33.45 1.99 -27.92
CA SER A 46 -34.91 2.08 -27.89
C SER A 46 -35.39 3.52 -27.76
N ALA A 47 -36.49 3.87 -28.44
CA ALA A 47 -37.14 5.16 -28.30
C ALA A 47 -38.61 4.98 -27.92
N ASP A 48 -39.00 5.46 -26.74
CA ASP A 48 -40.38 5.55 -26.26
C ASP A 48 -40.78 7.02 -26.19
N LEU A 49 -41.10 7.58 -27.35
CA LEU A 49 -41.33 9.00 -27.55
C LEU A 49 -42.79 9.26 -27.92
N THR A 50 -43.44 10.16 -27.18
CA THR A 50 -44.83 10.55 -27.40
C THR A 50 -44.93 11.98 -27.92
N LEU A 51 -45.69 12.19 -29.01
CA LEU A 51 -45.97 13.53 -29.54
C LEU A 51 -46.87 14.31 -28.57
N ALA A 52 -46.37 15.43 -28.04
CA ALA A 52 -47.09 16.29 -27.12
C ALA A 52 -46.68 17.77 -27.30
N SER A 53 -47.56 18.68 -26.91
CA SER A 53 -47.23 20.10 -26.73
C SER A 53 -46.96 20.41 -25.25
N GLY A 54 -46.23 21.48 -24.97
CA GLY A 54 -45.89 21.90 -23.60
C GLY A 54 -45.39 23.34 -23.55
N ALA A 55 -45.07 23.82 -22.35
CA ALA A 55 -44.47 25.13 -22.14
C ALA A 55 -42.96 25.08 -22.44
N ILE A 56 -42.62 24.95 -23.73
CA ILE A 56 -41.25 24.85 -24.25
C ILE A 56 -40.99 25.94 -25.30
N ALA A 57 -39.72 26.27 -25.50
CA ALA A 57 -39.30 27.25 -26.51
C ALA A 57 -39.58 26.76 -27.96
N PRO A 58 -39.80 27.66 -28.92
CA PRO A 58 -39.98 27.27 -30.32
C PRO A 58 -38.78 26.53 -30.95
N SER A 59 -37.56 26.82 -30.48
CA SER A 59 -36.32 26.17 -30.94
C SER A 59 -36.01 24.86 -30.23
N TRP A 60 -36.81 24.45 -29.23
CA TRP A 60 -36.47 23.38 -28.29
C TRP A 60 -36.00 22.09 -28.97
N GLY A 61 -36.67 21.63 -30.02
CA GLY A 61 -36.27 20.42 -30.73
C GLY A 61 -34.90 20.51 -31.43
N ALA A 62 -34.55 21.68 -31.96
CA ALA A 62 -33.24 21.90 -32.56
C ALA A 62 -32.16 21.99 -31.48
N ASP A 63 -32.44 22.68 -30.38
CA ASP A 63 -31.53 22.87 -29.25
C ASP A 63 -31.18 21.52 -28.57
N VAL A 64 -32.16 20.60 -28.47
CA VAL A 64 -31.94 19.23 -27.98
C VAL A 64 -30.99 18.45 -28.89
N LEU A 65 -31.19 18.50 -30.20
CA LEU A 65 -30.34 17.79 -31.15
C LEU A 65 -28.93 18.38 -31.21
N GLU A 66 -28.79 19.70 -31.08
CA GLU A 66 -27.48 20.36 -30.96
C GLU A 66 -26.76 19.91 -29.70
N THR A 67 -27.44 19.87 -28.56
CA THR A 67 -26.87 19.39 -27.29
C THR A 67 -26.37 17.96 -27.41
N ILE A 68 -27.20 17.05 -27.94
CA ILE A 68 -26.83 15.66 -28.16
C ILE A 68 -25.62 15.57 -29.10
N GLY A 69 -25.60 16.33 -30.19
CA GLY A 69 -24.50 16.35 -31.14
C GLY A 69 -23.16 16.81 -30.54
N GLN A 70 -23.17 17.67 -29.51
CA GLN A 70 -21.96 18.06 -28.79
C GLN A 70 -21.44 16.95 -27.88
N ILE A 71 -22.33 16.21 -27.23
CA ILE A 71 -21.96 15.21 -26.20
C ILE A 71 -21.84 13.78 -26.73
N ASP A 72 -22.16 13.55 -28.01
CA ASP A 72 -22.19 12.22 -28.63
C ASP A 72 -20.82 11.50 -28.64
N ASP A 73 -19.72 12.26 -28.62
CA ASP A 73 -18.34 11.75 -28.55
C ASP A 73 -17.94 11.29 -27.13
N LEU A 74 -18.78 11.49 -26.11
CA LEU A 74 -18.52 11.00 -24.76
C LEU A 74 -18.70 9.48 -24.68
N ALA A 75 -17.88 8.83 -23.85
CA ALA A 75 -17.96 7.38 -23.65
C ALA A 75 -19.29 6.96 -23.01
N GLU A 76 -19.82 7.80 -22.12
CA GLU A 76 -21.13 7.69 -21.49
C GLU A 76 -21.69 9.10 -21.31
N TRP A 77 -23.00 9.25 -21.53
CA TRP A 77 -23.70 10.50 -21.28
C TRP A 77 -25.19 10.33 -21.02
N SER A 78 -25.78 11.31 -20.35
CA SER A 78 -27.22 11.45 -20.11
C SER A 78 -27.62 12.90 -20.25
N LEU A 79 -28.71 13.14 -20.98
CA LEU A 79 -29.41 14.41 -21.10
C LEU A 79 -30.81 14.25 -20.51
N THR A 80 -31.10 14.94 -19.42
CA THR A 80 -32.42 14.96 -18.79
C THR A 80 -33.03 16.35 -18.90
N LEU A 81 -34.27 16.46 -19.37
CA LEU A 81 -34.97 17.71 -19.62
C LEU A 81 -36.34 17.73 -18.93
N SER A 82 -36.69 18.89 -18.37
CA SER A 82 -38.02 19.21 -17.84
C SER A 82 -38.39 20.64 -18.27
N GLY A 83 -39.26 20.77 -19.28
CA GLY A 83 -39.50 22.02 -19.97
C GLY A 83 -38.24 22.45 -20.73
N ASN A 84 -37.81 23.69 -20.55
CA ASN A 84 -36.55 24.20 -21.10
C ASN A 84 -35.33 23.94 -20.19
N ARG A 85 -35.52 23.41 -18.98
CA ARG A 85 -34.39 23.13 -18.08
C ARG A 85 -33.81 21.76 -18.36
N GLY A 86 -32.49 21.68 -18.46
CA GLY A 86 -31.76 20.44 -18.71
C GLY A 86 -30.52 20.25 -17.86
N ASP A 87 -30.19 18.99 -17.61
CA ASP A 87 -28.93 18.58 -17.01
C ASP A 87 -28.24 17.59 -17.95
N VAL A 88 -26.94 17.81 -18.17
CA VAL A 88 -26.06 16.91 -18.92
C VAL A 88 -25.03 16.33 -17.97
N THR A 89 -24.90 15.00 -17.95
CA THR A 89 -23.82 14.32 -17.24
C THR A 89 -23.10 13.38 -18.18
N GLY A 90 -21.80 13.19 -18.01
CA GLY A 90 -21.05 12.20 -18.78
C GLY A 90 -19.58 12.14 -18.41
N TRP A 91 -18.80 11.33 -19.13
CA TRP A 91 -17.36 11.29 -18.95
C TRP A 91 -16.59 10.98 -20.24
N THR A 92 -15.32 11.37 -20.26
CA THR A 92 -14.39 11.09 -21.36
C THR A 92 -12.98 10.82 -20.85
N SER A 93 -12.21 10.05 -21.62
CA SER A 93 -10.77 9.88 -21.42
C SER A 93 -9.93 10.86 -22.24
N ASP A 94 -10.55 11.77 -22.99
CA ASP A 94 -9.87 12.82 -23.75
C ASP A 94 -10.00 14.16 -23.01
N ARG A 95 -8.86 14.65 -22.50
CA ARG A 95 -8.78 15.91 -21.77
C ARG A 95 -9.16 17.11 -22.64
N ALA A 96 -8.77 17.11 -23.92
CA ALA A 96 -9.07 18.20 -24.83
C ALA A 96 -10.56 18.23 -25.21
N LEU A 97 -11.20 17.06 -25.32
CA LEU A 97 -12.64 16.97 -25.47
C LEU A 97 -13.37 17.50 -24.23
N GLN A 98 -12.96 17.09 -23.03
CA GLN A 98 -13.57 17.56 -21.79
C GLN A 98 -13.49 19.09 -21.65
N GLU A 99 -12.32 19.68 -21.92
CA GLU A 99 -12.12 21.13 -21.83
C GLU A 99 -12.96 21.88 -22.87
N ARG A 100 -13.04 21.38 -24.12
CA ARG A 100 -13.92 21.99 -25.14
C ARG A 100 -15.38 21.96 -24.73
N LEU A 101 -15.89 20.84 -24.23
CA LEU A 101 -17.29 20.69 -23.83
C LEU A 101 -17.63 21.54 -22.61
N MET A 102 -16.77 21.53 -21.60
CA MET A 102 -16.97 22.38 -20.42
C MET A 102 -16.90 23.88 -20.77
N ALA A 103 -16.12 24.28 -21.78
CA ALA A 103 -16.11 25.66 -22.26
C ALA A 103 -17.36 26.01 -23.08
N ALA A 104 -17.85 25.08 -23.92
CA ALA A 104 -19.03 25.27 -24.76
C ALA A 104 -20.34 25.31 -23.93
N LEU A 105 -20.40 24.51 -22.86
CA LEU A 105 -21.58 24.32 -22.00
C LEU A 105 -21.41 25.00 -20.62
N ALA A 106 -20.53 26.00 -20.53
CA ALA A 106 -20.09 26.59 -19.26
C ALA A 106 -21.18 27.36 -18.51
N SER A 107 -22.12 27.97 -19.24
CA SER A 107 -23.14 28.88 -18.68
C SER A 107 -24.55 28.35 -18.85
N ASP A 108 -24.86 27.85 -20.04
CA ASP A 108 -26.15 27.24 -20.37
C ASP A 108 -25.96 26.18 -21.46
N LEU A 109 -27.00 25.39 -21.69
CA LEU A 109 -27.10 24.49 -22.82
C LEU A 109 -27.42 25.28 -24.11
N PRO A 110 -27.22 24.69 -25.31
CA PRO A 110 -27.52 25.34 -26.58
C PRO A 110 -28.91 26.01 -26.67
N GLY A 111 -28.96 27.16 -27.34
CA GLY A 111 -30.20 27.85 -27.71
C GLY A 111 -31.01 28.35 -26.51
N ALA A 112 -32.25 27.88 -26.39
CA ALA A 112 -33.18 28.29 -25.34
C ALA A 112 -33.23 27.30 -24.15
N LEU A 113 -32.34 26.32 -24.12
CA LEU A 113 -32.21 25.38 -23.00
C LEU A 113 -31.41 26.02 -21.86
N GLU A 114 -31.95 25.93 -20.65
CA GLU A 114 -31.33 26.44 -19.42
C GLU A 114 -30.71 25.28 -18.66
N GLY A 115 -29.50 25.43 -18.12
CA GLY A 115 -28.92 24.42 -17.23
C GLY A 115 -27.43 24.17 -17.43
N ARG A 116 -26.94 23.03 -16.94
CA ARG A 116 -25.49 22.80 -16.80
C ARG A 116 -25.06 21.42 -17.29
N ALA A 117 -23.81 21.36 -17.72
CA ALA A 117 -23.12 20.12 -18.03
C ALA A 117 -22.06 19.79 -16.97
N GLU A 118 -22.06 18.55 -16.51
CA GLU A 118 -21.04 17.97 -15.63
C GLU A 118 -20.33 16.82 -16.36
N ILE A 119 -19.21 17.13 -17.03
CA ILE A 119 -18.41 16.15 -17.76
C ILE A 119 -17.12 15.83 -17.01
N ALA A 120 -16.99 14.57 -16.56
CA ALA A 120 -15.81 14.09 -15.85
C ALA A 120 -14.70 13.63 -16.81
N TYR A 121 -13.44 13.95 -16.50
CA TYR A 121 -12.28 13.36 -17.18
C TYR A 121 -11.81 12.10 -16.43
N ARG A 122 -11.75 10.95 -17.11
CA ARG A 122 -11.27 9.67 -16.56
C ARG A 122 -10.21 9.07 -17.47
N PRO A 123 -8.91 9.14 -17.13
CA PRO A 123 -7.86 8.55 -17.94
C PRO A 123 -7.96 7.02 -17.93
N VAL A 124 -7.87 6.40 -19.12
CA VAL A 124 -7.86 4.92 -19.28
C VAL A 124 -6.69 4.31 -18.49
N PHE A 125 -5.54 4.97 -18.56
CA PHE A 125 -4.33 4.55 -17.85
C PHE A 125 -4.01 5.53 -16.72
N LEU A 126 -3.85 4.98 -15.51
CA LEU A 126 -3.32 5.71 -14.37
C LEU A 126 -1.79 5.70 -14.45
N ALA A 127 -1.16 6.87 -14.60
CA ALA A 127 0.29 6.96 -14.59
C ALA A 127 0.85 6.56 -13.22
N ALA A 128 1.89 5.71 -13.19
CA ALA A 128 2.53 5.28 -11.95
C ALA A 128 3.05 6.47 -11.11
N ALA A 129 3.53 7.53 -11.77
CA ALA A 129 3.99 8.76 -11.13
C ALA A 129 2.90 9.48 -10.32
N ALA A 130 1.61 9.28 -10.65
CA ALA A 130 0.50 9.89 -9.91
C ALA A 130 0.36 9.31 -8.49
N LEU A 131 0.87 8.09 -8.24
CA LEU A 131 0.82 7.43 -6.95
C LEU A 131 1.99 7.80 -6.03
N ALA A 132 3.08 8.31 -6.59
CA ALA A 132 4.32 8.60 -5.85
C ALA A 132 4.13 9.54 -4.64
N PRO A 133 3.34 10.63 -4.71
CA PRO A 133 3.12 11.49 -3.55
C PRO A 133 2.43 10.78 -2.38
N ALA A 134 1.47 9.90 -2.68
CA ALA A 134 0.76 9.11 -1.66
C ALA A 134 1.70 8.09 -1.00
N LEU A 135 2.56 7.45 -1.79
CA LEU A 135 3.60 6.55 -1.26
C LEU A 135 4.55 7.32 -0.33
N GLN A 136 5.18 8.39 -0.82
CA GLN A 136 6.16 9.20 -0.08
C GLN A 136 5.63 9.75 1.25
N THR A 137 4.36 10.15 1.29
CA THR A 137 3.73 10.67 2.51
C THR A 137 3.64 9.63 3.63
N LEU A 138 3.67 8.35 3.27
CA LEU A 138 3.45 7.22 4.19
C LEU A 138 4.69 6.31 4.32
N GLU A 139 5.86 6.76 3.84
CA GLU A 139 7.17 6.08 4.02
C GLU A 139 7.70 6.24 5.46
N ASP A 140 6.98 5.68 6.44
CA ASP A 140 7.34 5.77 7.86
C ASP A 140 8.36 4.71 8.32
N CYS A 141 8.70 3.75 7.45
CA CYS A 141 9.60 2.63 7.75
C CYS A 141 10.51 2.29 6.56
N GLY A 142 10.95 3.32 5.83
CA GLY A 142 11.73 3.20 4.60
C GLY A 142 10.86 3.30 3.34
N PRO A 143 11.48 3.17 2.15
CA PRO A 143 10.81 3.48 0.89
C PRO A 143 9.69 2.49 0.57
N LEU A 144 8.61 3.02 0.00
CA LEU A 144 7.50 2.26 -0.56
C LEU A 144 7.61 2.29 -2.08
N THR A 145 7.54 1.12 -2.71
CA THR A 145 7.77 0.99 -4.15
C THR A 145 6.60 0.32 -4.84
N LEU A 146 6.38 0.70 -6.09
CA LEU A 146 5.43 0.02 -6.97
C LEU A 146 6.12 -1.19 -7.60
N LYS A 147 5.57 -2.37 -7.35
CA LYS A 147 6.06 -3.62 -7.94
C LYS A 147 5.57 -3.73 -9.37
N ASP A 148 6.49 -4.01 -10.30
CA ASP A 148 6.21 -4.26 -11.72
C ASP A 148 5.36 -3.16 -12.40
N ALA A 149 5.61 -1.89 -12.05
CA ALA A 149 4.83 -0.76 -12.56
C ALA A 149 4.89 -0.66 -14.11
N PRO A 150 3.74 -0.71 -14.82
CA PRO A 150 3.73 -0.66 -16.28
C PRO A 150 4.22 0.69 -16.83
N ALA A 151 5.06 0.66 -17.87
CA ALA A 151 5.57 1.86 -18.52
C ALA A 151 4.47 2.77 -19.11
N THR A 152 3.36 2.17 -19.55
CA THR A 152 2.18 2.88 -20.08
C THR A 152 1.20 3.32 -19.00
N GLY A 153 1.43 2.97 -17.73
CA GLY A 153 0.49 3.16 -16.63
C GLY A 153 -0.49 1.99 -16.43
N TYR A 154 -1.24 2.06 -15.34
CA TYR A 154 -2.19 1.02 -14.92
C TYR A 154 -3.52 1.16 -15.65
N GLY A 155 -3.89 0.15 -16.44
CA GLY A 155 -5.25 0.04 -17.01
C GLY A 155 -6.30 -0.24 -15.93
N PRO A 156 -7.60 -0.30 -16.30
CA PRO A 156 -8.70 -0.55 -15.36
C PRO A 156 -8.57 -1.88 -14.61
N ASP A 157 -8.14 -2.94 -15.30
CA ASP A 157 -7.98 -4.29 -14.73
C ASP A 157 -6.54 -4.57 -14.26
N THR A 158 -5.67 -3.55 -14.27
CA THR A 158 -4.27 -3.71 -13.83
C THR A 158 -4.14 -3.35 -12.36
N ALA A 159 -3.82 -4.34 -11.54
CA ALA A 159 -3.63 -4.14 -10.11
C ALA A 159 -2.41 -3.24 -9.80
N VAL A 160 -2.58 -2.35 -8.82
CA VAL A 160 -1.50 -1.57 -8.22
C VAL A 160 -0.93 -2.37 -7.06
N THR A 161 0.29 -2.88 -7.20
CA THR A 161 0.97 -3.61 -6.13
C THR A 161 2.04 -2.74 -5.48
N VAL A 162 1.93 -2.54 -4.18
CA VAL A 162 2.91 -1.78 -3.39
C VAL A 162 3.69 -2.73 -2.50
N THR A 163 5.01 -2.60 -2.54
CA THR A 163 5.96 -3.33 -1.69
C THR A 163 6.73 -2.37 -0.78
N GLY A 164 7.19 -2.86 0.36
CA GLY A 164 8.02 -2.11 1.28
C GLY A 164 7.72 -2.46 2.73
N ARG A 165 7.95 -1.50 3.62
CA ARG A 165 7.77 -1.68 5.07
C ARG A 165 7.01 -0.50 5.65
N VAL A 166 6.22 -0.76 6.68
CA VAL A 166 5.52 0.28 7.45
C VAL A 166 5.67 0.04 8.94
N ALA A 167 5.64 1.11 9.73
CA ALA A 167 5.80 1.01 11.17
C ALA A 167 4.56 0.40 11.84
N GLU A 168 3.37 0.64 11.28
CA GLU A 168 2.11 0.27 11.93
C GLU A 168 1.06 -0.27 10.95
N THR A 169 0.15 -1.10 11.45
CA THR A 169 -1.06 -1.52 10.72
C THR A 169 -1.92 -0.32 10.34
N ALA A 170 -1.95 0.72 11.17
CA ALA A 170 -2.68 1.95 10.86
C ALA A 170 -2.12 2.66 9.62
N THR A 171 -0.79 2.69 9.44
CA THR A 171 -0.16 3.22 8.24
C THR A 171 -0.53 2.38 7.02
N ARG A 172 -0.55 1.05 7.14
CA ARG A 172 -1.00 0.16 6.05
C ARG A 172 -2.43 0.47 5.61
N VAL A 173 -3.34 0.72 6.53
CA VAL A 173 -4.73 1.10 6.22
C VAL A 173 -4.79 2.47 5.53
N ARG A 174 -4.10 3.49 6.07
CA ARG A 174 -4.03 4.81 5.44
C ARG A 174 -3.44 4.76 4.03
N LEU A 175 -2.46 3.88 3.80
CA LEU A 175 -1.87 3.64 2.49
C LEU A 175 -2.88 3.08 1.51
N PHE A 176 -3.69 2.11 1.93
CA PHE A 176 -4.76 1.57 1.10
C PHE A 176 -5.77 2.66 0.70
N ASP A 177 -6.24 3.44 1.67
CA ASP A 177 -7.24 4.48 1.46
C ASP A 177 -6.73 5.57 0.50
N ALA A 178 -5.51 6.07 0.74
CA ALA A 178 -4.88 7.09 -0.11
C ALA A 178 -4.68 6.61 -1.56
N LEU A 179 -4.29 5.35 -1.75
CA LEU A 179 -4.14 4.78 -3.09
C LEU A 179 -5.50 4.55 -3.75
N ARG A 180 -6.54 4.18 -2.99
CA ARG A 180 -7.89 3.95 -3.53
C ARG A 180 -8.51 5.23 -4.09
N GLU A 181 -8.29 6.37 -3.44
CA GLU A 181 -8.73 7.68 -3.94
C GLU A 181 -8.13 8.01 -5.32
N ILE A 182 -6.86 7.64 -5.54
CA ILE A 182 -6.14 7.93 -6.80
C ILE A 182 -6.44 6.87 -7.86
N ALA A 183 -6.45 5.59 -7.47
CA ALA A 183 -6.54 4.46 -8.40
C ALA A 183 -7.97 4.13 -8.84
N GLY A 184 -8.98 4.60 -8.09
CA GLY A 184 -10.39 4.37 -8.38
C GLY A 184 -10.77 2.89 -8.23
N ALA A 185 -11.40 2.34 -9.27
CA ALA A 185 -11.88 0.95 -9.25
C ALA A 185 -10.77 -0.11 -9.34
N ARG A 186 -9.54 0.27 -9.73
CA ARG A 186 -8.41 -0.65 -9.87
C ARG A 186 -8.13 -1.40 -8.58
N ASP A 187 -7.71 -2.66 -8.71
CA ASP A 187 -7.30 -3.46 -7.56
C ASP A 187 -6.03 -2.91 -6.92
N ILE A 188 -5.97 -2.96 -5.59
CA ILE A 188 -4.81 -2.52 -4.79
C ILE A 188 -4.34 -3.69 -3.94
N VAL A 189 -3.07 -4.04 -4.09
CA VAL A 189 -2.40 -5.09 -3.33
C VAL A 189 -1.29 -4.47 -2.49
N LEU A 190 -1.43 -4.55 -1.17
CA LEU A 190 -0.40 -4.09 -0.23
C LEU A 190 0.42 -5.27 0.29
N ASP A 191 1.55 -5.50 -0.36
CA ASP A 191 2.60 -6.45 0.01
C ASP A 191 3.67 -5.73 0.86
N VAL A 192 3.22 -5.14 1.97
CA VAL A 192 4.06 -4.39 2.90
C VAL A 192 4.24 -5.16 4.20
N GLU A 193 5.46 -5.14 4.72
CA GLU A 193 5.74 -5.72 6.02
C GLU A 193 5.52 -4.69 7.15
N VAL A 194 4.76 -5.07 8.17
CA VAL A 194 4.61 -4.27 9.40
C VAL A 194 5.71 -4.67 10.39
N LEU A 195 6.53 -3.71 10.84
CA LEU A 195 7.70 -3.99 11.69
C LEU A 195 7.65 -3.42 13.12
N ASN A 196 6.85 -2.39 13.42
CA ASN A 196 6.92 -1.54 14.63
C ASN A 196 7.97 -0.41 14.54
N PRO A 197 7.76 0.74 15.22
CA PRO A 197 8.65 1.90 15.14
C PRO A 197 10.10 1.64 15.55
N THR A 198 10.33 0.76 16.52
CA THR A 198 11.66 0.40 17.03
C THR A 198 12.48 -0.32 15.97
N LEU A 199 11.86 -1.31 15.30
CA LEU A 199 12.52 -2.00 14.19
C LEU A 199 12.78 -1.04 13.03
N CYS A 200 11.82 -0.18 12.68
CA CYS A 200 12.00 0.82 11.62
C CYS A 200 13.17 1.78 11.90
N LEU A 201 13.28 2.27 13.14
CA LEU A 201 14.39 3.11 13.57
C LEU A 201 15.73 2.41 13.34
N ILE A 202 15.87 1.17 13.81
CA ILE A 202 17.16 0.47 13.66
C ILE A 202 17.44 0.09 12.21
N GLU A 203 16.45 -0.37 11.44
CA GLU A 203 16.60 -0.69 10.01
C GLU A 203 17.21 0.47 9.20
N SER A 204 16.85 1.72 9.53
CA SER A 204 17.41 2.90 8.86
C SER A 204 18.86 3.23 9.25
N HIS A 205 19.36 2.64 10.33
CA HIS A 205 20.72 2.86 10.86
C HIS A 205 21.59 1.60 10.78
N LEU A 206 21.05 0.47 10.30
CA LEU A 206 21.84 -0.73 10.12
C LEU A 206 22.94 -0.49 9.09
N PRO A 207 24.18 -0.93 9.39
CA PRO A 207 25.26 -0.83 8.43
C PRO A 207 24.99 -1.74 7.23
N GLN A 208 25.48 -1.33 6.06
CA GLN A 208 25.42 -2.18 4.87
C GLN A 208 26.49 -3.26 4.95
N ALA A 209 26.07 -4.51 4.95
CA ALA A 209 26.93 -5.68 4.89
C ALA A 209 26.23 -6.80 4.09
N PRO A 210 26.99 -7.70 3.44
CA PRO A 210 26.38 -8.85 2.78
C PRO A 210 25.77 -9.81 3.80
N ALA A 211 24.76 -10.57 3.38
CA ALA A 211 24.26 -11.71 4.14
C ALA A 211 25.26 -12.89 4.07
N SER A 212 25.25 -13.75 5.09
CA SER A 212 26.06 -14.96 5.16
C SER A 212 25.20 -16.22 5.35
N ALA A 213 25.85 -17.33 5.74
CA ALA A 213 25.17 -18.57 6.14
C ALA A 213 25.00 -18.69 7.66
N ILE A 214 25.28 -17.63 8.44
CA ILE A 214 24.97 -17.58 9.87
C ILE A 214 23.44 -17.54 10.03
N ASP A 215 22.90 -18.46 10.81
CA ASP A 215 21.46 -18.56 11.05
C ASP A 215 21.11 -18.31 12.53
N VAL A 216 19.84 -18.02 12.80
CA VAL A 216 19.29 -17.89 14.15
C VAL A 216 18.24 -18.98 14.33
N ALA A 217 18.57 -19.96 15.17
CA ALA A 217 17.68 -21.05 15.54
C ALA A 217 16.90 -20.70 16.81
N PHE A 218 15.61 -21.03 16.79
CA PHE A 218 14.71 -20.84 17.90
C PHE A 218 14.25 -22.18 18.46
N THR A 219 14.18 -22.27 19.79
CA THR A 219 13.67 -23.42 20.53
C THR A 219 12.70 -22.94 21.62
N VAL A 220 11.68 -23.72 21.92
CA VAL A 220 10.77 -23.47 23.06
C VAL A 220 11.40 -24.03 24.33
N GLY A 221 11.85 -23.16 25.24
CA GLY A 221 12.65 -23.52 26.41
C GLY A 221 12.03 -24.60 27.29
N ASP A 222 10.75 -24.45 27.65
CA ASP A 222 10.07 -25.39 28.55
C ASP A 222 9.93 -26.83 27.99
N ARG A 223 10.09 -27.00 26.67
CA ARG A 223 9.84 -28.27 25.96
C ARG A 223 11.03 -28.77 25.16
N ASP A 224 12.08 -27.96 25.03
CA ASP A 224 13.23 -28.19 24.15
C ASP A 224 12.83 -28.55 22.70
N GLU A 225 11.76 -27.93 22.19
CA GLU A 225 11.22 -28.19 20.86
C GLU A 225 11.68 -27.12 19.84
N PRO A 226 12.25 -27.51 18.69
CA PRO A 226 12.62 -26.56 17.63
C PRO A 226 11.40 -25.77 17.12
N ASN A 227 11.57 -24.46 16.99
CA ASN A 227 10.55 -23.54 16.51
C ASN A 227 11.01 -22.76 15.26
N PRO A 228 11.08 -23.41 14.08
CA PRO A 228 11.56 -22.75 12.86
C PRO A 228 10.68 -21.58 12.42
N SER A 229 9.43 -21.52 12.89
CA SER A 229 8.51 -20.42 12.61
C SER A 229 8.91 -19.11 13.29
N GLY A 230 9.68 -19.19 14.39
CA GLY A 230 10.00 -18.05 15.24
C GLY A 230 8.79 -17.42 15.94
N ARG A 231 7.62 -18.08 15.92
CA ARG A 231 6.39 -17.61 16.57
C ARG A 231 6.26 -18.23 17.96
N PHE A 232 6.17 -17.39 18.99
CA PHE A 232 6.01 -17.78 20.39
C PHE A 232 4.72 -17.20 20.96
N PHE A 233 4.12 -17.94 21.89
CA PHE A 233 2.92 -17.54 22.59
C PHE A 233 3.20 -17.03 23.99
N VAL A 234 2.26 -16.24 24.52
CA VAL A 234 2.28 -15.79 25.93
C VAL A 234 2.55 -16.96 26.87
N GLY A 235 3.52 -16.77 27.76
CA GLY A 235 3.98 -17.77 28.71
C GLY A 235 5.18 -18.60 28.24
N GLU A 236 5.40 -18.73 26.93
CA GLU A 236 6.54 -19.47 26.38
C GLU A 236 7.86 -18.70 26.56
N ASN A 237 8.96 -19.45 26.57
CA ASN A 237 10.31 -18.93 26.71
C ASN A 237 11.11 -19.17 25.41
N PRO A 238 11.41 -18.10 24.64
CA PRO A 238 12.24 -18.21 23.46
C PRO A 238 13.71 -18.43 23.82
N VAL A 239 14.21 -19.59 23.43
CA VAL A 239 15.65 -19.90 23.45
C VAL A 239 16.22 -19.57 22.07
N ILE A 240 17.35 -18.87 22.06
CA ILE A 240 17.97 -18.35 20.84
C ILE A 240 19.40 -18.87 20.74
N ASP A 241 19.67 -19.58 19.65
CA ASP A 241 20.99 -20.05 19.27
C ASP A 241 21.43 -19.39 17.96
N VAL A 242 22.64 -18.85 17.91
CA VAL A 242 23.29 -18.44 16.66
C VAL A 242 24.03 -19.64 16.09
N VAL A 243 23.70 -20.03 14.86
CA VAL A 243 24.27 -21.17 14.16
C VAL A 243 25.38 -20.68 13.24
N LEU A 244 26.62 -20.96 13.63
CA LEU A 244 27.80 -20.60 12.85
C LEU A 244 28.12 -21.68 11.83
N PRO A 245 28.26 -21.34 10.53
CA PRO A 245 28.66 -22.29 9.52
C PRO A 245 30.15 -22.67 9.68
N PRO A 246 30.61 -23.75 9.02
CA PRO A 246 31.97 -24.26 9.19
C PRO A 246 33.10 -23.30 8.78
N ASP A 247 32.82 -22.39 7.86
CA ASP A 247 33.74 -21.42 7.27
C ASP A 247 33.93 -20.15 8.11
N VAL A 248 33.01 -19.87 9.05
CA VAL A 248 33.13 -18.78 10.01
C VAL A 248 33.96 -19.25 11.21
N THR A 249 35.26 -18.97 11.17
CA THR A 249 36.24 -19.45 12.17
C THR A 249 36.91 -18.37 13.01
N ASP A 250 36.87 -17.11 12.57
CA ASP A 250 37.54 -15.98 13.20
C ASP A 250 36.65 -14.72 13.23
N GLY A 251 37.19 -13.61 13.74
CA GLY A 251 36.46 -12.35 13.93
C GLY A 251 35.64 -12.33 15.22
N PHE A 252 34.65 -11.45 15.25
CA PHE A 252 33.84 -11.10 16.41
C PHE A 252 32.36 -11.14 16.07
N LEU A 253 31.54 -11.67 16.98
CA LEU A 253 30.08 -11.69 16.85
C LEU A 253 29.45 -10.61 17.71
N THR A 254 28.47 -9.89 17.17
CA THR A 254 27.58 -9.05 17.97
C THR A 254 26.16 -9.47 17.69
N VAL A 255 25.44 -9.85 18.74
CA VAL A 255 24.08 -10.37 18.69
C VAL A 255 23.20 -9.53 19.60
N SER A 256 22.17 -8.94 19.02
CA SER A 256 21.20 -8.11 19.72
C SER A 256 19.79 -8.53 19.36
N ILE A 257 18.86 -8.43 20.31
CA ILE A 257 17.43 -8.53 20.03
C ILE A 257 16.76 -7.18 20.28
N LEU A 258 15.96 -6.77 19.30
CA LEU A 258 15.17 -5.56 19.34
C LEU A 258 13.74 -5.95 19.67
N ASP A 259 13.22 -5.45 20.77
CA ASP A 259 11.87 -5.78 21.20
C ASP A 259 10.83 -4.75 20.76
N VAL A 260 9.57 -5.03 21.06
CA VAL A 260 8.43 -4.15 20.76
C VAL A 260 8.31 -2.97 21.71
N SER A 261 9.07 -2.96 22.82
CA SER A 261 8.98 -1.93 23.87
C SER A 261 9.95 -0.76 23.64
N GLY A 262 10.78 -0.83 22.60
CA GLY A 262 11.79 0.19 22.30
C GLY A 262 13.17 -0.10 22.90
N ASN A 263 13.36 -1.29 23.46
CA ASN A 263 14.60 -1.71 24.06
C ASN A 263 15.38 -2.63 23.11
N VAL A 264 16.70 -2.53 23.22
CA VAL A 264 17.64 -3.44 22.58
C VAL A 264 18.34 -4.20 23.70
N PHE A 265 18.28 -5.52 23.64
CA PHE A 265 19.01 -6.40 24.54
C PHE A 265 20.23 -6.96 23.82
N HIS A 266 21.42 -6.74 24.38
CA HIS A 266 22.66 -7.29 23.85
C HIS A 266 22.82 -8.71 24.36
N LEU A 267 22.60 -9.70 23.48
CA LEU A 267 22.74 -11.10 23.82
C LEU A 267 24.23 -11.51 23.87
N LEU A 268 25.07 -10.89 23.03
CA LEU A 268 26.51 -11.13 22.96
C LEU A 268 27.22 -9.98 22.19
N PRO A 269 28.37 -9.45 22.64
CA PRO A 269 28.81 -9.40 24.03
C PRO A 269 27.96 -8.44 24.86
N ASN A 270 28.01 -8.59 26.17
CA ASN A 270 27.46 -7.65 27.15
C ASN A 270 28.28 -7.68 28.45
N LEU A 271 27.95 -6.83 29.42
CA LEU A 271 28.65 -6.74 30.72
C LEU A 271 28.75 -8.06 31.51
N ASN A 272 27.84 -9.02 31.28
CA ASN A 272 27.85 -10.32 31.96
C ASN A 272 28.47 -11.43 31.09
N ARG A 273 28.78 -11.14 29.82
CA ARG A 273 29.37 -12.08 28.86
C ARG A 273 30.19 -11.30 27.82
N GLU A 274 31.44 -11.05 28.18
CA GLU A 274 32.31 -10.13 27.44
C GLU A 274 32.90 -10.76 26.17
N ASP A 275 33.21 -12.07 26.21
CA ASP A 275 33.86 -12.74 25.09
C ASP A 275 32.89 -12.99 23.95
N ASN A 276 33.21 -12.42 22.80
CA ASN A 276 32.51 -12.59 21.55
C ASN A 276 33.41 -12.96 20.37
N SER A 277 34.64 -13.41 20.63
CA SER A 277 35.53 -13.90 19.58
C SER A 277 34.98 -15.21 19.01
N VAL A 278 34.81 -15.29 17.68
CA VAL A 278 34.34 -16.52 17.03
C VAL A 278 35.25 -17.70 17.37
N ALA A 279 36.56 -17.50 17.37
CA ALA A 279 37.51 -18.57 17.67
C ALA A 279 37.33 -19.13 19.09
N ALA A 280 37.12 -18.26 20.08
CA ALA A 280 36.88 -18.65 21.47
C ALA A 280 35.51 -19.30 21.65
N LEU A 281 34.45 -18.72 21.05
CA LEU A 281 33.09 -19.27 21.08
C LEU A 281 33.00 -20.65 20.44
N ARG A 282 33.76 -20.90 19.38
CA ARG A 282 33.85 -22.22 18.77
C ARG A 282 34.54 -23.25 19.67
N ASP A 283 35.47 -22.82 20.52
CA ASP A 283 36.23 -23.68 21.43
C ASP A 283 36.82 -24.92 20.73
N GLY A 284 37.46 -24.68 19.58
CA GLY A 284 38.06 -25.74 18.74
C GLY A 284 37.08 -26.64 17.97
N ARG A 285 35.77 -26.50 18.16
CA ARG A 285 34.75 -27.29 17.46
C ARG A 285 34.78 -27.01 15.95
N GLN A 286 34.73 -28.09 15.17
CA GLN A 286 34.71 -28.08 13.71
C GLN A 286 33.28 -28.26 13.19
N GLY A 287 33.02 -27.83 11.96
CA GLY A 287 31.69 -27.93 11.36
C GLY A 287 30.73 -26.83 11.85
N GLU A 288 29.44 -27.10 11.79
CA GLU A 288 28.41 -26.20 12.30
C GLU A 288 28.49 -26.12 13.84
N VAL A 289 28.41 -24.91 14.39
CA VAL A 289 28.47 -24.69 15.85
C VAL A 289 27.31 -23.81 16.28
N ARG A 290 26.55 -24.26 17.28
CA ARG A 290 25.50 -23.46 17.92
C ARG A 290 26.06 -22.71 19.12
N ILE A 291 25.85 -21.40 19.11
CA ILE A 291 26.20 -20.49 20.20
C ILE A 291 24.90 -20.03 20.85
N ARG A 292 24.62 -20.55 22.05
CA ARG A 292 23.49 -20.11 22.89
C ARG A 292 23.67 -18.65 23.25
N VAL A 293 22.68 -17.81 22.93
CA VAL A 293 22.71 -16.36 23.19
C VAL A 293 21.52 -15.89 24.03
N ALA A 294 20.39 -16.60 23.99
CA ALA A 294 19.32 -16.48 24.97
C ALA A 294 18.92 -17.87 25.47
N TYR A 295 18.82 -17.99 26.80
CA TYR A 295 18.78 -19.24 27.53
C TYR A 295 17.35 -19.62 27.93
N ASP A 296 17.17 -20.87 28.32
CA ASP A 296 15.94 -21.22 29.03
C ASP A 296 15.93 -20.61 30.44
N LEU A 297 14.74 -20.48 31.03
CA LEU A 297 14.57 -19.83 32.34
C LEU A 297 15.33 -20.54 33.48
N GLN A 298 15.49 -21.86 33.41
CA GLN A 298 16.20 -22.62 34.44
C GLN A 298 17.70 -22.42 34.31
N GLU A 299 18.26 -22.59 33.11
CA GLU A 299 19.68 -22.42 32.81
C GLU A 299 20.13 -20.98 33.12
N ALA A 300 19.32 -19.98 32.79
CA ALA A 300 19.58 -18.59 33.13
C ALA A 300 19.66 -18.34 34.64
N ALA A 301 18.76 -18.95 35.42
CA ALA A 301 18.75 -18.82 36.88
C ALA A 301 19.98 -19.46 37.54
N GLU A 302 20.50 -20.54 36.95
CA GLU A 302 21.67 -21.27 37.47
C GLU A 302 23.00 -20.62 37.07
N ASN A 303 23.11 -20.16 35.81
CA ASN A 303 24.39 -19.77 35.21
C ASN A 303 24.51 -18.27 34.84
N GLY A 304 23.47 -17.47 35.05
CA GLY A 304 23.52 -16.00 34.86
C GLY A 304 23.35 -15.53 33.41
N GLY A 305 22.67 -16.31 32.56
CA GLY A 305 22.37 -15.97 31.16
C GLY A 305 21.12 -15.09 30.99
N LEU A 306 20.98 -14.45 29.82
CA LEU A 306 19.74 -13.75 29.45
C LEU A 306 18.67 -14.76 29.04
N ALA A 307 17.51 -14.71 29.69
CA ALA A 307 16.33 -15.46 29.30
C ALA A 307 15.13 -14.52 29.18
N PHE A 308 14.21 -14.88 28.28
CA PHE A 308 12.99 -14.12 28.02
C PHE A 308 11.78 -14.98 28.29
N ARG A 309 10.74 -14.38 28.88
CA ARG A 309 9.42 -14.98 28.93
C ARG A 309 8.47 -14.08 28.17
N VAL A 310 7.72 -14.64 27.23
CA VAL A 310 6.71 -13.88 26.48
C VAL A 310 5.59 -13.52 27.45
N ASP A 311 5.28 -12.24 27.53
CA ASP A 311 4.15 -11.72 28.28
C ASP A 311 3.22 -10.89 27.39
N ASP A 312 2.08 -10.49 27.94
CA ASP A 312 1.06 -9.72 27.21
C ASP A 312 1.52 -8.30 26.82
N SER A 313 2.63 -7.83 27.38
CA SER A 313 3.17 -6.49 27.11
C SER A 313 4.16 -6.46 25.95
N THR A 314 4.65 -7.63 25.53
CA THR A 314 5.71 -7.79 24.53
C THR A 314 5.23 -8.39 23.22
N LEU A 315 3.92 -8.28 22.90
CA LEU A 315 3.31 -8.82 21.69
C LEU A 315 3.68 -8.05 20.42
N GLY A 316 4.04 -8.77 19.36
CA GLY A 316 4.36 -8.20 18.06
C GLY A 316 5.59 -8.84 17.42
N LYS A 317 6.33 -8.06 16.65
CA LYS A 317 7.58 -8.51 16.01
C LYS A 317 8.78 -7.94 16.73
N SER A 318 9.66 -8.82 17.15
CA SER A 318 11.02 -8.53 17.57
C SER A 318 11.99 -8.99 16.48
N LYS A 319 13.22 -8.47 16.48
CA LYS A 319 14.24 -8.87 15.50
C LYS A 319 15.53 -9.22 16.20
N VAL A 320 16.07 -10.41 15.92
CA VAL A 320 17.44 -10.78 16.28
C VAL A 320 18.34 -10.34 15.14
N ILE A 321 19.39 -9.59 15.46
CA ILE A 321 20.41 -9.13 14.53
C ILE A 321 21.74 -9.75 14.94
N VAL A 322 22.44 -10.31 13.97
CA VAL A 322 23.77 -10.90 14.10
C VAL A 322 24.71 -10.15 13.16
N LEU A 323 25.73 -9.51 13.73
CA LEU A 323 26.79 -8.84 13.01
C LEU A 323 28.08 -9.63 13.21
N HIS A 324 28.72 -10.01 12.11
CA HIS A 324 30.04 -10.62 12.11
C HIS A 324 31.05 -9.61 11.58
N SER A 325 32.11 -9.35 12.34
CA SER A 325 33.10 -8.33 12.02
C SER A 325 34.54 -8.81 12.26
N ALA A 326 35.49 -8.21 11.56
CA ALA A 326 36.91 -8.48 11.72
C ALA A 326 37.48 -7.93 13.05
N GLU A 327 36.83 -6.91 13.61
CA GLU A 327 37.20 -6.25 14.87
C GLU A 327 35.94 -6.06 15.74
N PRO A 328 36.05 -5.87 17.07
CA PRO A 328 34.89 -5.59 17.93
C PRO A 328 34.06 -4.41 17.40
N LEU A 329 32.74 -4.56 17.40
CA LEU A 329 31.82 -3.59 16.80
C LEU A 329 31.78 -2.25 17.55
N PHE A 330 31.96 -2.27 18.87
CA PHE A 330 31.88 -1.06 19.71
C PHE A 330 33.17 -0.87 20.51
N ASP A 331 33.47 0.40 20.80
CA ASP A 331 34.55 0.80 21.71
C ASP A 331 34.14 0.45 23.16
N GLY A 332 34.29 -0.82 23.54
CA GLY A 332 33.94 -1.35 24.86
C GLY A 332 32.61 -2.10 24.92
N LEU A 333 32.28 -2.59 26.12
CA LEU A 333 31.08 -3.40 26.35
C LEU A 333 29.83 -2.54 26.46
N ARG A 334 28.75 -3.00 25.82
CA ARG A 334 27.41 -2.42 25.97
C ARG A 334 26.74 -2.98 27.23
N PRO A 335 25.82 -2.23 27.86
CA PRO A 335 24.96 -2.78 28.91
C PRO A 335 24.12 -3.95 28.37
N THR A 336 23.54 -4.74 29.24
CA THR A 336 22.64 -5.84 28.85
C THR A 336 21.41 -5.33 28.08
N ALA A 337 20.91 -4.15 28.43
CA ALA A 337 19.80 -3.50 27.76
C ALA A 337 20.07 -1.99 27.60
N GLU A 338 19.60 -1.43 26.50
CA GLU A 338 19.61 0.00 26.22
C GLU A 338 18.42 0.43 25.34
N SER A 339 18.24 1.73 25.13
CA SER A 339 17.21 2.22 24.21
C SER A 339 17.63 2.00 22.75
N ALA A 340 16.64 1.76 21.88
CA ALA A 340 16.89 1.65 20.45
C ALA A 340 17.52 2.90 19.83
N SER A 341 17.21 4.09 20.35
CA SER A 341 17.87 5.33 19.92
C SER A 341 19.37 5.35 20.24
N GLY A 342 19.77 4.88 21.42
CA GLY A 342 21.18 4.79 21.82
C GLY A 342 21.95 3.77 20.98
N TYR A 343 21.28 2.66 20.65
CA TYR A 343 21.85 1.64 19.77
C TYR A 343 21.98 2.12 18.31
N ALA A 344 20.95 2.78 17.76
CA ALA A 344 21.00 3.37 16.41
C ALA A 344 22.16 4.35 16.26
N GLN A 345 22.33 5.24 17.23
CA GLN A 345 23.43 6.19 17.23
C GLN A 345 24.79 5.48 17.22
N ALA A 346 24.96 4.45 18.06
CA ALA A 346 26.20 3.69 18.12
C ALA A 346 26.50 2.95 16.81
N LEU A 347 25.49 2.36 16.17
CA LEU A 347 25.63 1.72 14.85
C LEU A 347 26.06 2.73 13.78
N GLN A 348 25.49 3.93 13.79
CA GLN A 348 25.85 4.96 12.83
C GLN A 348 27.27 5.50 13.05
N GLU A 349 27.67 5.70 14.30
CA GLU A 349 29.05 6.08 14.65
C GLU A 349 30.05 5.01 14.20
N PHE A 350 29.73 3.73 14.39
CA PHE A 350 30.55 2.62 13.89
C PHE A 350 30.63 2.62 12.36
N ALA A 351 29.50 2.71 11.67
CA ALA A 351 29.45 2.69 10.20
C ALA A 351 30.29 3.81 9.59
N GLY A 352 30.30 5.00 10.21
CA GLY A 352 31.13 6.12 9.76
C GLY A 352 32.64 5.91 9.93
N ARG A 353 33.08 5.07 10.86
CA ARG A 353 34.51 4.81 11.15
C ARG A 353 35.03 3.57 10.45
N ASN A 354 34.29 2.46 10.55
CA ASN A 354 34.80 1.11 10.32
C ASN A 354 33.81 0.22 9.55
N ALA A 355 32.93 0.76 8.69
CA ALA A 355 32.00 -0.07 7.91
C ALA A 355 32.69 -1.21 7.13
N ALA A 356 33.93 -1.02 6.69
CA ALA A 356 34.71 -2.03 5.97
C ALA A 356 35.11 -3.24 6.83
N SER A 357 35.03 -3.17 8.17
CA SER A 357 35.32 -4.32 9.04
C SER A 357 34.13 -5.25 9.25
N LEU A 358 32.93 -4.88 8.79
CA LEU A 358 31.79 -5.79 8.79
C LEU A 358 31.92 -6.81 7.66
N LEU A 359 31.86 -8.08 8.06
CA LEU A 359 31.96 -9.23 7.18
C LEU A 359 30.56 -9.72 6.78
N SER A 360 29.60 -9.74 7.73
CA SER A 360 28.20 -10.01 7.42
C SER A 360 27.21 -9.35 8.38
N LEU A 361 25.98 -9.23 7.90
CA LEU A 361 24.80 -8.90 8.70
C LEU A 361 23.70 -9.90 8.39
N ASP A 362 23.31 -10.65 9.40
CA ASP A 362 22.28 -11.67 9.35
C ASP A 362 21.18 -11.33 10.37
N SER A 363 19.95 -11.77 10.12
CA SER A 363 18.86 -11.44 11.04
C SER A 363 17.66 -12.38 10.92
N ARG A 364 16.88 -12.46 11.99
CA ARG A 364 15.69 -13.29 12.07
C ARG A 364 14.59 -12.61 12.87
N ILE A 365 13.37 -12.65 12.36
CA ILE A 365 12.19 -12.14 13.07
C ILE A 365 11.72 -13.17 14.09
N LEU A 366 11.43 -12.69 15.30
CA LEU A 366 10.73 -13.41 16.36
C LEU A 366 9.35 -12.76 16.52
N VAL A 367 8.29 -13.56 16.45
CA VAL A 367 6.90 -13.08 16.56
C VAL A 367 6.31 -13.56 17.88
N THR A 368 5.82 -12.64 18.70
CA THR A 368 5.08 -12.94 19.92
C THR A 368 3.59 -12.67 19.71
N ALA A 369 2.74 -13.59 20.15
CA ALA A 369 1.29 -13.50 19.95
C ALA A 369 0.49 -14.11 21.11
N THR A 370 -0.79 -13.75 21.19
CA THR A 370 -1.74 -14.54 21.99
C THR A 370 -2.00 -15.90 21.32
N PRO A 371 -2.35 -16.93 22.11
CA PRO A 371 -2.69 -18.28 21.61
C PRO A 371 -3.71 -18.30 20.48
#